data_AF-A0A8T0K099-F1
#
_entry.id   AF-A0A8T0K099-F1
#
_cell.length_a   1.000
_cell.length_b   1.000
_cell.length_c   1.000
_cell.angle_alpha   90.00
_cell.angle_beta   90.00
_cell.angle_gamma   90.00
#
_symmetry.space_group_name_H-M   'P 1'
#
loop_
_entity.id
_entity.type
_entity.pdbx_description
1 polymer ?
#
loop_
_entity_poly.entity_id
_entity_poly.type
_entity_poly.pdbx_seq_one_letter_code
_entity_poly.pdbx_strand_id
1 'polypeptide(L)'
;MVSLDSLDFFLFRVSTDFSSPLAIFVQAQGCLICLLLALGWACASFVRNREINRIKKSIRNGNNFAFLCHDINELEHSNQIDLPRVTVIMPLKGFGEHNLHNWKTQLTSLYGGPLEFLLVVESVEDPAYHAVSKLIADLEGSVDARIIVAGLSTSCSQKIHNQLVGVEAMYKESKYVLFLDDDVRLHPGSIGALVSEMQKNPDIFIQTGYPLDLPSGSLGSYCIYEYHMPCSMGFATGGQTFFLWGGCMMMHSEDFRKDNCGVVSGLRDGGYSDDMTLAAIAGAHKKLISSPAVAVFPHPLASDLNFGRYWNYLRKQTFVLESYVTRVNQIMNRALFAVHCYLSWGFVAPYCMAVIHVAAALRFKARGNSIEELSYSSIGLKMVGLLVACTFVALFSMWNLTRIEVLLCNILSPEAPPLSLASYNWCKVFIAMLVDNCLYPVSAIRSHFSQSINWSGIIYYLKDGKINKIERLPKRQDVAPVFTDLGGKHLYGRKGMPTRGSFLTSLSKCLFQWRQPKRSE
;
A
#
# COMPACT_ATOMS: atom_id res chain seq x y z
N MET A 1 5.07 -30.04 -36.41
CA MET A 1 4.14 -28.89 -36.55
C MET A 1 2.74 -29.39 -36.26
N VAL A 2 2.11 -28.90 -35.20
CA VAL A 2 0.70 -29.18 -34.88
C VAL A 2 -0.15 -28.58 -36.01
N SER A 3 -1.00 -29.36 -36.67
CA SER A 3 -1.84 -28.83 -37.75
C SER A 3 -2.87 -27.85 -37.17
N LEU A 4 -3.21 -26.79 -37.91
CA LEU A 4 -4.21 -25.80 -37.47
C LEU A 4 -5.56 -26.46 -37.11
N ASP A 5 -5.91 -27.57 -37.75
CA ASP A 5 -7.09 -28.37 -37.44
C ASP A 5 -7.03 -29.03 -36.06
N SER A 6 -5.87 -29.57 -35.68
CA SER A 6 -5.69 -30.19 -34.36
C SER A 6 -5.74 -29.17 -33.22
N LEU A 7 -5.25 -27.95 -33.46
CA LEU A 7 -5.34 -26.85 -32.51
C LEU A 7 -6.79 -26.37 -32.35
N ASP A 8 -7.53 -26.24 -33.45
CA ASP A 8 -8.94 -25.85 -33.41
C ASP A 8 -9.80 -26.90 -32.70
N PHE A 9 -9.59 -28.18 -32.99
CA PHE A 9 -10.29 -29.27 -32.29
C PHE A 9 -10.03 -29.24 -30.78
N PHE A 10 -8.77 -29.09 -30.37
CA PHE A 10 -8.41 -28.94 -28.97
C PHE A 10 -9.13 -27.75 -28.33
N LEU A 11 -9.10 -26.60 -29.00
CA LEU A 11 -9.65 -25.35 -28.48
C LEU A 11 -11.19 -25.40 -28.35
N PHE A 12 -11.88 -25.99 -29.33
CA PHE A 12 -13.33 -26.21 -29.26
C PHE A 12 -13.72 -27.22 -28.18
N ARG A 13 -12.91 -28.27 -27.97
CA ARG A 13 -13.13 -29.25 -26.90
C ARG A 13 -13.00 -28.59 -25.53
N VAL A 14 -11.91 -27.87 -25.30
CA VAL A 14 -11.67 -27.18 -24.01
C VAL A 14 -12.73 -26.12 -23.74
N SER A 15 -13.16 -25.36 -24.76
CA SER A 15 -14.27 -24.41 -24.60
C SER A 15 -15.59 -25.08 -24.16
N THR A 16 -15.82 -26.33 -24.55
CA THR A 16 -17.01 -27.09 -24.11
C THR A 16 -16.85 -27.66 -22.72
N ASP A 17 -15.67 -28.15 -22.38
CA ASP A 17 -15.36 -28.58 -21.01
C ASP A 17 -15.53 -27.41 -20.03
N PHE A 18 -15.17 -26.19 -20.46
CA PHE A 18 -15.41 -24.95 -19.70
C PHE A 18 -16.87 -24.49 -19.65
N SER A 19 -17.76 -25.16 -20.39
CA SER A 19 -19.22 -24.99 -20.27
C SER A 19 -19.87 -26.05 -19.37
N SER A 20 -19.09 -26.92 -18.71
CA SER A 20 -19.59 -27.86 -17.71
C SER A 20 -20.11 -27.14 -16.45
N PRO A 21 -21.00 -27.76 -15.65
CA PRO A 21 -21.53 -27.14 -14.43
C PRO A 21 -20.46 -26.67 -13.45
N LEU A 22 -19.38 -27.44 -13.29
CA LEU A 22 -18.25 -27.07 -12.42
C LEU A 22 -17.49 -25.85 -12.96
N ALA A 23 -17.23 -25.80 -14.27
CA ALA A 23 -16.55 -24.66 -14.86
C ALA A 23 -17.41 -23.39 -14.86
N ILE A 24 -18.73 -23.52 -15.05
CA ILE A 24 -19.67 -22.41 -14.89
C ILE A 24 -19.66 -21.90 -13.45
N PHE A 25 -19.60 -22.79 -12.46
CA PHE A 25 -19.46 -22.40 -11.05
C PHE A 25 -18.19 -21.57 -10.81
N VAL A 26 -17.04 -22.01 -11.32
CA VAL A 26 -15.77 -21.26 -11.21
C VAL A 26 -15.88 -19.88 -11.88
N GLN A 27 -16.46 -19.81 -13.08
CA GLN A 27 -16.68 -18.54 -13.77
C GLN A 27 -17.62 -17.60 -13.01
N ALA A 28 -18.74 -18.13 -12.48
CA ALA A 28 -19.68 -17.37 -11.66
C ALA A 28 -19.04 -16.87 -10.36
N GLN A 29 -18.14 -17.65 -9.75
CA GLN A 29 -17.37 -17.24 -8.59
C GLN A 29 -16.50 -16.01 -8.89
N GLY A 30 -15.79 -15.97 -10.02
CA GLY A 30 -15.01 -14.78 -10.39
C GLY A 30 -15.87 -13.53 -10.56
N CYS A 31 -17.05 -13.68 -11.19
CA CYS A 31 -18.02 -12.58 -11.28
C CYS A 31 -18.46 -12.10 -9.89
N LEU A 32 -18.75 -13.02 -8.97
CA LEU A 32 -19.11 -12.69 -7.59
C LEU A 32 -17.97 -11.96 -6.86
N ILE A 33 -16.72 -12.42 -7.00
CA ILE A 33 -15.54 -11.77 -6.42
C ILE A 33 -15.43 -10.32 -6.94
N CYS A 34 -15.56 -10.10 -8.26
CA CYS A 34 -15.56 -8.75 -8.85
C CYS A 34 -16.65 -7.85 -8.23
N LEU A 35 -17.87 -8.37 -8.07
CA LEU A 35 -18.99 -7.60 -7.52
C LEU A 35 -18.82 -7.29 -6.03
N LEU A 36 -18.27 -8.23 -5.25
CA LEU A 36 -17.96 -8.02 -3.84
C LEU A 36 -16.88 -6.96 -3.65
N LEU A 37 -15.81 -7.00 -4.45
CA LEU A 37 -14.79 -5.95 -4.47
C LEU A 37 -15.39 -4.60 -4.88
N ALA A 38 -16.22 -4.58 -5.92
CA ALA A 38 -16.89 -3.36 -6.37
C ALA A 38 -17.75 -2.74 -5.26
N LEU A 39 -18.53 -3.56 -4.55
CA LEU A 39 -19.36 -3.12 -3.43
C LEU A 39 -18.50 -2.56 -2.29
N GLY A 40 -17.45 -3.28 -1.89
CA GLY A 40 -16.59 -2.84 -0.81
C GLY A 40 -15.87 -1.52 -1.11
N TRP A 41 -15.35 -1.33 -2.34
CA TRP A 41 -14.78 -0.05 -2.76
C TRP A 41 -15.82 1.08 -2.83
N ALA A 42 -17.07 0.78 -3.20
CA ALA A 42 -18.15 1.77 -3.19
C ALA A 42 -18.49 2.22 -1.76
N CYS A 43 -18.56 1.28 -0.81
CA CYS A 43 -18.75 1.58 0.61
C CYS A 43 -17.60 2.39 1.19
N ALA A 44 -16.35 2.01 0.91
CA ALA A 44 -15.15 2.75 1.30
C ALA A 44 -15.16 4.19 0.76
N SER A 45 -15.55 4.34 -0.52
CA SER A 45 -15.68 5.64 -1.17
C SER A 45 -16.74 6.50 -0.51
N PHE A 46 -17.87 5.91 -0.12
CA PHE A 46 -18.93 6.62 0.60
C PHE A 46 -18.46 7.17 1.95
N VAL A 47 -17.71 6.39 2.73
CA VAL A 47 -17.18 6.82 4.03
C VAL A 47 -16.25 8.02 3.86
N ARG A 48 -15.29 7.95 2.94
CA ARG A 48 -14.33 9.06 2.70
C ARG A 48 -15.01 10.27 2.07
N ASN A 49 -15.99 10.07 1.18
CA ASN A 49 -16.75 11.17 0.59
C ASN A 49 -17.64 11.90 1.62
N ARG A 50 -18.18 11.18 2.61
CA ARG A 50 -18.88 11.80 3.74
C ARG A 50 -17.95 12.75 4.50
N GLU A 51 -16.70 12.36 4.69
CA GLU A 51 -15.68 13.17 5.36
C GLU A 51 -15.29 14.40 4.55
N ILE A 52 -15.06 14.24 3.24
CA ILE A 52 -14.87 15.37 2.31
C ILE A 52 -16.02 16.38 2.41
N ASN A 53 -17.26 15.89 2.44
CA ASN A 53 -18.44 16.77 2.53
C ASN A 53 -18.53 17.50 3.87
N ARG A 54 -18.07 16.89 4.98
CA ARG A 54 -17.97 17.55 6.29
C ARG A 54 -16.94 18.67 6.25
N ILE A 55 -15.74 18.41 5.74
CA ILE A 55 -14.69 19.41 5.60
C ILE A 55 -15.18 20.57 4.73
N LYS A 56 -15.72 20.29 3.54
CA LYS A 56 -16.28 21.33 2.64
C LYS A 56 -17.42 22.13 3.26
N LYS A 57 -18.27 21.50 4.08
CA LYS A 57 -19.33 22.21 4.82
C LYS A 57 -18.73 23.15 5.86
N SER A 58 -17.71 22.72 6.60
CA SER A 58 -17.02 23.55 7.59
C SER A 58 -16.34 24.76 6.94
N ILE A 59 -15.69 24.58 5.79
CA ILE A 59 -15.11 25.69 4.99
C ILE A 59 -16.19 26.69 4.58
N ARG A 60 -17.33 26.23 4.05
CA ARG A 60 -18.45 27.12 3.68
C ARG A 60 -19.05 27.88 4.86
N ASN A 61 -18.91 27.34 6.07
CA ASN A 61 -19.36 27.97 7.30
C ASN A 61 -18.31 28.92 7.91
N GLY A 62 -17.19 29.17 7.22
CA GLY A 62 -16.16 30.14 7.62
C GLY A 62 -14.89 29.53 8.23
N ASN A 63 -14.80 28.21 8.41
CA ASN A 63 -13.59 27.56 8.91
C ASN A 63 -12.60 27.26 7.77
N ASN A 64 -11.69 28.19 7.49
CA ASN A 64 -10.63 27.99 6.50
C ASN A 64 -9.59 26.93 6.90
N PHE A 65 -9.58 26.51 8.17
CA PHE A 65 -8.69 25.48 8.72
C PHE A 65 -9.39 24.12 8.87
N ALA A 66 -10.49 23.88 8.15
CA ALA A 66 -11.24 22.63 8.21
C ALA A 66 -10.43 21.37 7.84
N PHE A 67 -9.26 21.54 7.21
CA PHE A 67 -8.30 20.47 6.91
C PHE A 67 -7.48 20.04 8.14
N LEU A 68 -7.49 20.83 9.23
CA LEU A 68 -6.86 20.53 10.52
C LEU A 68 -7.89 19.98 11.52
N CYS A 69 -9.00 20.69 11.69
CA CYS A 69 -10.06 20.37 12.65
C CYS A 69 -11.43 20.82 12.14
N HIS A 70 -12.50 20.16 12.58
CA HIS A 70 -13.85 20.53 12.14
C HIS A 70 -14.38 21.80 12.79
N ASP A 71 -14.09 21.99 14.08
CA ASP A 71 -14.44 23.18 14.84
C ASP A 71 -13.21 24.07 14.96
N ILE A 72 -13.31 25.30 14.44
CA ILE A 72 -12.20 26.27 14.46
C ILE A 72 -11.84 26.69 15.89
N ASN A 73 -12.79 26.63 16.84
CA ASN A 73 -12.53 26.97 18.22
C ASN A 73 -11.55 25.99 18.87
N GLU A 74 -11.42 24.76 18.35
CA GLU A 74 -10.41 23.82 18.82
C GLU A 74 -8.99 24.40 18.69
N LEU A 75 -8.74 25.32 17.74
CA LEU A 75 -7.44 25.97 17.55
C LEU A 75 -7.16 27.13 18.53
N GLU A 76 -8.12 27.50 19.38
CA GLU A 76 -7.89 28.51 20.43
C GLU A 76 -6.80 28.05 21.41
N HIS A 77 -6.01 28.99 21.90
CA HIS A 77 -4.89 28.70 22.80
C HIS A 77 -5.31 27.91 24.05
N SER A 78 -6.50 28.23 24.60
CA SER A 78 -7.11 27.52 25.74
C SER A 78 -7.30 26.03 25.48
N ASN A 79 -7.62 25.62 24.26
CA ASN A 79 -7.79 24.22 23.89
C ASN A 79 -6.46 23.56 23.52
N GLN A 80 -5.52 24.32 22.95
CA GLN A 80 -4.23 23.80 22.51
C GLN A 80 -3.25 23.56 23.67
N ILE A 81 -3.32 24.34 24.76
CA ILE A 81 -2.39 24.20 25.90
C ILE A 81 -2.54 22.88 26.66
N ASP A 82 -3.74 22.29 26.64
CA ASP A 82 -4.07 21.02 27.30
C ASP A 82 -3.84 19.79 26.40
N LEU A 83 -3.32 20.00 25.18
CA LEU A 83 -3.06 18.91 24.26
C LEU A 83 -1.91 18.02 24.77
N PRO A 84 -2.07 16.69 24.68
CA PRO A 84 -1.08 15.76 25.22
C PRO A 84 0.21 15.74 24.41
N ARG A 85 1.33 15.45 25.07
CA ARG A 85 2.60 15.19 24.37
C ARG A 85 2.51 13.91 23.54
N VAL A 86 2.99 13.99 22.30
CA VAL A 86 3.16 12.85 21.39
C VAL A 86 4.63 12.71 21.02
N THR A 87 5.18 11.51 21.18
CA THR A 87 6.48 11.16 20.61
C THR A 87 6.29 10.38 19.33
N VAL A 88 6.87 10.88 18.25
CA VAL A 88 6.83 10.27 16.92
C VAL A 88 8.14 9.50 16.72
N ILE A 89 8.05 8.20 16.43
CA ILE A 89 9.19 7.32 16.21
C ILE A 89 9.20 6.89 14.74
N MET A 90 10.27 7.23 14.05
CA MET A 90 10.48 6.93 12.64
C MET A 90 11.65 5.95 12.49
N PRO A 91 11.40 4.63 12.38
CA PRO A 91 12.46 3.67 12.08
C PRO A 91 12.94 3.87 10.63
N LEU A 92 14.16 4.37 10.47
CA LEU A 92 14.76 4.65 9.17
C LEU A 92 15.71 3.54 8.73
N LYS A 93 15.71 3.24 7.43
CA LYS A 93 16.65 2.31 6.81
C LYS A 93 16.91 2.70 5.37
N GLY A 94 18.16 3.03 5.03
CA GLY A 94 18.54 3.41 3.67
C GLY A 94 17.99 4.78 3.26
N PHE A 95 18.08 5.11 1.98
CA PHE A 95 17.63 6.41 1.47
C PHE A 95 17.04 6.27 0.07
N GLY A 96 15.74 6.53 -0.06
CA GLY A 96 14.97 6.44 -1.31
C GLY A 96 14.73 7.79 -2.01
N GLU A 97 14.28 7.71 -3.26
CA GLU A 97 13.94 8.86 -4.13
C GLU A 97 13.03 9.92 -3.48
N HIS A 98 12.08 9.49 -2.64
CA HIS A 98 11.06 10.37 -2.05
C HIS A 98 11.28 10.68 -0.56
N ASN A 99 12.24 10.02 0.09
CA ASN A 99 12.42 10.04 1.55
C ASN A 99 12.55 11.47 2.11
N LEU A 100 13.41 12.32 1.53
CA LEU A 100 13.61 13.67 2.05
C LEU A 100 12.33 14.51 2.08
N HIS A 101 11.50 14.38 1.04
CA HIS A 101 10.22 15.10 0.98
C HIS A 101 9.21 14.50 1.98
N ASN A 102 9.14 13.17 2.06
CA ASN A 102 8.29 12.47 3.02
C ASN A 102 8.63 12.87 4.46
N TRP A 103 9.90 12.76 4.85
CA TRP A 103 10.38 13.13 6.18
C TRP A 103 10.09 14.59 6.51
N LYS A 104 10.25 15.50 5.54
CA LYS A 104 9.87 16.90 5.73
C LYS A 104 8.39 17.04 6.09
N THR A 105 7.49 16.37 5.36
CA THR A 105 6.04 16.43 5.67
C THR A 105 5.69 15.80 7.02
N GLN A 106 6.44 14.77 7.46
CA GLN A 106 6.27 14.14 8.76
C GLN A 106 6.74 15.04 9.92
N LEU A 107 7.86 15.77 9.74
CA LEU A 107 8.43 16.66 10.75
C LEU A 107 7.65 17.98 10.87
N THR A 108 7.04 18.49 9.80
CA THR A 108 6.34 19.78 9.79
C THR A 108 4.83 19.63 10.04
N SER A 109 4.46 18.97 11.13
CA SER A 109 3.05 18.85 11.54
C SER A 109 2.51 20.19 12.10
N LEU A 110 1.21 20.43 11.94
CA LEU A 110 0.48 21.55 12.53
C LEU A 110 -0.32 21.16 13.79
N TYR A 111 0.09 20.10 14.46
CA TYR A 111 -0.44 19.76 15.79
C TYR A 111 0.05 20.78 16.82
N GLY A 112 -0.86 21.39 17.58
CA GLY A 112 -0.49 22.45 18.54
C GLY A 112 -0.02 21.96 19.91
N GLY A 113 -0.11 20.66 20.18
CA GLY A 113 0.47 20.05 21.39
C GLY A 113 1.98 19.78 21.24
N PRO A 114 2.67 19.45 22.34
CA PRO A 114 4.10 19.20 22.29
C PRO A 114 4.44 17.93 21.51
N LEU A 115 5.35 18.07 20.54
CA LEU A 115 5.88 16.99 19.72
C LEU A 115 7.35 16.73 20.01
N GLU A 116 7.73 15.46 19.91
CA GLU A 116 9.12 15.01 19.87
C GLU A 116 9.27 14.03 18.70
N PHE A 117 10.29 14.19 17.87
CA PHE A 117 10.57 13.29 16.75
C PHE A 117 11.87 12.52 16.99
N LEU A 118 11.78 11.19 17.04
CA LEU A 118 12.88 10.26 17.18
C LEU A 118 13.10 9.53 15.86
N LEU A 119 14.17 9.91 15.15
CA LEU A 119 14.53 9.31 13.87
C LEU A 119 15.57 8.24 14.14
N VAL A 120 15.17 6.98 14.04
CA VAL A 120 15.93 5.85 14.60
C VAL A 120 16.58 5.05 13.48
N VAL A 121 17.92 5.04 13.44
CA VAL A 121 18.72 4.26 12.49
C VAL A 121 19.45 3.13 13.19
N GLU A 122 19.85 2.09 12.45
CA GLU A 122 20.66 1.00 13.02
C GLU A 122 22.11 1.44 13.35
N SER A 123 22.68 2.36 12.58
CA SER A 123 24.09 2.75 12.64
C SER A 123 24.31 4.12 11.98
N VAL A 124 25.45 4.76 12.27
CA VAL A 124 25.83 6.04 11.62
C VAL A 124 26.22 5.84 10.16
N GLU A 125 26.55 4.60 9.77
CA GLU A 125 26.84 4.23 8.39
C GLU A 125 25.58 3.98 7.55
N ASP A 126 24.38 4.02 8.15
CA ASP A 126 23.14 3.90 7.39
C ASP A 126 22.98 5.11 6.46
N PRO A 127 22.64 4.93 5.16
CA PRO A 127 22.46 6.05 4.24
C PRO A 127 21.44 7.10 4.71
N ALA A 128 20.48 6.73 5.55
CA ALA A 128 19.54 7.68 6.14
C ALA A 128 20.21 8.71 7.06
N TYR A 129 21.27 8.32 7.78
CA TYR A 129 21.83 9.09 8.89
C TYR A 129 22.26 10.50 8.47
N HIS A 130 23.05 10.62 7.40
CA HIS A 130 23.53 11.93 6.96
C HIS A 130 22.42 12.78 6.35
N ALA A 131 21.50 12.17 5.59
CA ALA A 131 20.39 12.88 4.97
C ALA A 131 19.44 13.46 6.02
N VAL A 132 19.11 12.68 7.05
CA VAL A 132 18.24 13.11 8.13
C VAL A 132 18.94 14.09 9.07
N SER A 133 20.24 13.93 9.33
CA SER A 133 21.05 14.91 10.09
C SER A 133 20.97 16.30 9.48
N LYS A 134 21.11 16.37 8.14
CA LYS A 134 21.00 17.64 7.43
C LYS A 134 19.60 18.22 7.49
N LEU A 135 18.56 17.38 7.33
CA LEU A 135 17.18 17.83 7.40
C LEU A 135 16.83 18.42 8.78
N ILE A 136 17.30 17.79 9.87
CA ILE A 136 17.09 18.29 11.23
C ILE A 136 17.80 19.64 11.42
N ALA A 137 19.04 19.78 10.94
CA ALA A 137 19.77 21.04 10.99
C ALA A 137 19.06 22.16 10.19
N ASP A 138 18.49 21.83 9.03
CA ASP A 138 17.71 22.78 8.21
C ASP A 138 16.40 23.22 8.90
N LEU A 139 15.93 22.46 9.90
CA LEU A 139 14.71 22.71 10.68
C LEU A 139 15.01 23.12 12.14
N GLU A 140 16.26 23.45 12.45
CA GLU A 140 16.69 23.81 13.81
C GLU A 140 15.83 24.96 14.37
N GLY A 141 15.42 24.82 15.63
CA GLY A 141 14.53 25.78 16.31
C GLY A 141 13.06 25.72 15.89
N SER A 142 12.70 24.95 14.86
CA SER A 142 11.31 24.78 14.42
C SER A 142 10.68 23.46 14.87
N VAL A 143 11.50 22.42 15.08
CA VAL A 143 11.06 21.08 15.49
C VAL A 143 11.96 20.53 16.61
N ASP A 144 11.38 19.78 17.56
CA ASP A 144 12.14 18.98 18.52
C ASP A 144 12.39 17.60 17.89
N ALA A 145 13.52 17.46 17.20
CA ALA A 145 13.89 16.25 16.48
C ALA A 145 15.33 15.83 16.79
N ARG A 146 15.55 14.54 17.01
CA ARG A 146 16.89 13.97 17.18
C ARG A 146 17.02 12.57 16.57
N ILE A 147 18.26 12.21 16.28
CA ILE A 147 18.60 10.89 15.73
C ILE A 147 18.99 9.97 16.87
N ILE A 148 18.48 8.74 16.83
CA ILE A 148 18.87 7.66 17.75
C ILE A 148 19.55 6.55 16.95
N VAL A 149 20.72 6.11 17.40
CA VAL A 149 21.42 4.96 16.83
C VAL A 149 21.07 3.73 17.66
N ALA A 150 20.20 2.88 17.14
CA ALA A 150 19.65 1.73 17.87
C ALA A 150 20.57 0.51 17.92
N GLY A 151 21.60 0.47 17.07
CA GLY A 151 22.41 -0.72 16.89
C GLY A 151 21.68 -1.82 16.11
N LEU A 152 22.27 -3.01 16.11
CA LEU A 152 21.79 -4.14 15.31
C LEU A 152 20.78 -4.98 16.08
N SER A 153 19.66 -5.33 15.43
CA SER A 153 18.71 -6.30 15.97
C SER A 153 19.31 -7.71 16.03
N THR A 154 18.92 -8.47 17.05
CA THR A 154 19.35 -9.86 17.28
C THR A 154 18.19 -10.85 17.41
N SER A 155 17.03 -10.41 17.89
CA SER A 155 15.86 -11.27 18.16
C SER A 155 14.62 -10.92 17.34
N CYS A 156 14.55 -9.72 16.74
CA CYS A 156 13.41 -9.25 15.96
C CYS A 156 13.87 -8.54 14.68
N SER A 157 12.93 -8.08 13.86
CA SER A 157 13.27 -7.29 12.67
C SER A 157 13.97 -5.98 13.05
N GLN A 158 14.82 -5.46 12.17
CA GLN A 158 15.52 -4.20 12.44
C GLN A 158 14.54 -3.03 12.63
N LYS A 159 13.40 -3.06 11.93
CA LYS A 159 12.33 -2.07 12.11
C LYS A 159 11.79 -2.10 13.53
N ILE A 160 11.40 -3.27 14.02
CA ILE A 160 10.89 -3.45 15.39
C ILE A 160 11.94 -3.06 16.43
N HIS A 161 13.19 -3.48 16.24
CA HIS A 161 14.29 -3.11 17.13
C HIS A 161 14.45 -1.59 17.24
N ASN A 162 14.45 -0.89 16.10
CA ASN A 162 14.51 0.57 16.08
C ASN A 162 13.29 1.21 16.77
N GLN A 163 12.08 0.68 16.55
CA GLN A 163 10.88 1.14 17.25
C GLN A 163 11.00 0.99 18.77
N LEU A 164 11.45 -0.17 19.26
CA LEU A 164 11.60 -0.43 20.69
C LEU A 164 12.69 0.43 21.34
N VAL A 165 13.81 0.67 20.67
CA VAL A 165 14.83 1.60 21.17
C VAL A 165 14.31 3.04 21.18
N GLY A 166 13.52 3.44 20.18
CA GLY A 166 12.84 4.73 20.17
C GLY A 166 11.89 4.89 21.35
N VAL A 167 11.14 3.83 21.69
CA VAL A 167 10.24 3.79 22.85
C VAL A 167 11.01 3.95 24.17
N GLU A 168 12.18 3.32 24.28
CA GLU A 168 13.04 3.47 25.46
C GLU A 168 13.60 4.89 25.61
N ALA A 169 13.79 5.61 24.49
CA ALA A 169 14.32 6.97 24.43
C ALA A 169 13.26 8.09 24.47
N MET A 170 11.97 7.73 24.41
CA MET A 170 10.83 8.66 24.42
C MET A 170 10.73 9.44 25.74
N TYR A 171 10.28 10.70 25.68
CA TYR A 171 9.97 11.47 26.90
C TYR A 171 9.03 10.72 27.85
N LYS A 172 9.27 10.87 29.16
CA LYS A 172 8.48 10.21 30.21
C LYS A 172 7.04 10.74 30.28
N GLU A 173 6.86 12.00 29.87
CA GLU A 173 5.58 12.70 29.88
C GLU A 173 4.76 12.46 28.62
N SER A 174 5.33 11.79 27.60
CA SER A 174 4.57 11.43 26.39
C SER A 174 3.39 10.54 26.76
N LYS A 175 2.19 10.97 26.33
CA LYS A 175 0.95 10.23 26.54
C LYS A 175 0.75 9.21 25.43
N TYR A 176 1.07 9.61 24.21
CA TYR A 176 0.96 8.77 23.02
C TYR A 176 2.31 8.62 22.32
N VAL A 177 2.49 7.46 21.70
CA VAL A 177 3.58 7.17 20.78
C VAL A 177 3.00 6.94 19.39
N LEU A 178 3.59 7.54 18.37
CA LEU A 178 3.20 7.40 16.97
C LEU A 178 4.35 6.80 16.17
N PHE A 179 4.17 5.61 15.62
CA PHE A 179 5.11 5.01 14.67
C PHE A 179 4.74 5.39 13.24
N LEU A 180 5.73 5.81 12.46
CA LEU A 180 5.55 6.15 11.04
C LEU A 180 6.59 5.45 10.17
N ASP A 181 6.15 4.85 9.06
CA ASP A 181 7.07 4.40 8.01
C ASP A 181 7.69 5.62 7.30
N ASP A 182 8.87 5.41 6.71
CA ASP A 182 9.70 6.47 6.16
C ASP A 182 9.36 6.86 4.71
N ASP A 183 8.36 6.19 4.11
CA ASP A 183 8.01 6.25 2.68
C ASP A 183 6.66 6.93 2.37
N VAL A 184 5.91 7.39 3.37
CA VAL A 184 4.63 8.09 3.18
C VAL A 184 4.68 9.59 3.47
N ARG A 185 3.77 10.35 2.85
CA ARG A 185 3.58 11.77 3.11
C ARG A 185 2.49 11.98 4.15
N LEU A 186 2.80 12.71 5.21
CA LEU A 186 1.84 13.05 6.24
C LEU A 186 1.08 14.33 5.88
N HIS A 187 -0.20 14.39 6.20
CA HIS A 187 -0.96 15.65 6.12
C HIS A 187 -0.68 16.52 7.34
N PRO A 188 -0.69 17.87 7.23
CA PRO A 188 -0.39 18.78 8.33
C PRO A 188 -1.15 18.48 9.64
N GLY A 189 -2.44 18.17 9.54
CA GLY A 189 -3.32 17.87 10.68
C GLY A 189 -3.36 16.41 11.14
N SER A 190 -2.55 15.51 10.56
CA SER A 190 -2.70 14.06 10.78
C SER A 190 -2.53 13.67 12.25
N ILE A 191 -1.50 14.19 12.92
CA ILE A 191 -1.23 13.87 14.33
C ILE A 191 -2.39 14.40 15.20
N GLY A 192 -2.86 15.62 14.94
CA GLY A 192 -4.01 16.19 15.65
C GLY A 192 -5.29 15.38 15.47
N ALA A 193 -5.56 14.89 14.25
CA ALA A 193 -6.70 14.04 13.98
C ALA A 193 -6.64 12.71 14.75
N LEU A 194 -5.48 12.07 14.80
CA LEU A 194 -5.28 10.84 15.59
C LEU A 194 -5.45 11.14 17.10
N VAL A 195 -4.80 12.17 17.61
CA VAL A 195 -4.93 12.56 19.03
C VAL A 195 -6.38 12.85 19.41
N SER A 196 -7.11 13.60 18.59
CA SER A 196 -8.52 13.94 18.81
C SER A 196 -9.37 12.68 18.98
N GLU A 197 -9.16 11.67 18.13
CA GLU A 197 -9.88 10.41 18.21
C GLU A 197 -9.47 9.55 19.42
N MET A 198 -8.18 9.49 19.77
CA MET A 198 -7.72 8.85 21.02
C MET A 198 -8.30 9.53 22.27
N GLN A 199 -8.46 10.86 22.26
CA GLN A 199 -9.07 11.60 23.38
C GLN A 199 -10.58 11.36 23.47
N LYS A 200 -11.29 11.30 22.33
CA LYS A 200 -12.73 11.00 22.29
C LYS A 200 -13.02 9.57 22.76
N ASN A 201 -12.15 8.62 22.43
CA ASN A 201 -12.29 7.23 22.83
C ASN A 201 -10.98 6.66 23.38
N PRO A 202 -10.76 6.77 24.70
CA PRO A 202 -9.57 6.24 25.36
C PRO A 202 -9.45 4.71 25.35
N ASP A 203 -10.50 3.96 24.94
CA ASP A 203 -10.44 2.50 24.81
C ASP A 203 -9.76 2.04 23.51
N ILE A 204 -9.48 2.98 22.59
CA ILE A 204 -8.71 2.67 21.39
C ILE A 204 -7.30 2.25 21.79
N PHE A 205 -6.95 1.02 21.46
CA PHE A 205 -5.64 0.47 21.75
C PHE A 205 -4.61 0.87 20.67
N ILE A 206 -5.04 0.84 19.41
CA ILE A 206 -4.20 1.23 18.27
C ILE A 206 -5.05 2.02 17.29
N GLN A 207 -4.56 3.20 16.89
CA GLN A 207 -5.03 3.87 15.69
C GLN A 207 -4.08 3.70 14.54
N THR A 208 -4.62 3.53 13.35
CA THR A 208 -3.84 3.33 12.14
C THR A 208 -4.39 4.12 10.96
N GLY A 209 -3.68 4.08 9.84
CA GLY A 209 -4.12 4.67 8.59
C GLY A 209 -3.83 3.75 7.41
N TYR A 210 -3.86 4.33 6.21
CA TYR A 210 -3.73 3.58 4.96
C TYR A 210 -2.80 4.30 3.96
N PRO A 211 -1.86 3.59 3.30
CA PRO A 211 -1.04 4.17 2.25
C PRO A 211 -1.83 4.22 0.93
N LEU A 212 -2.08 5.42 0.42
CA LEU A 212 -2.58 5.64 -0.93
C LEU A 212 -1.40 5.57 -1.91
N ASP A 213 -1.20 4.39 -2.50
CA ASP A 213 -0.15 4.19 -3.49
C ASP A 213 -0.35 5.06 -4.73
N LEU A 214 0.74 5.71 -5.16
CA LEU A 214 0.83 6.49 -6.38
C LEU A 214 1.79 5.80 -7.36
N PRO A 215 1.27 4.99 -8.31
CA PRO A 215 2.09 4.26 -9.27
C PRO A 215 2.95 5.18 -10.13
N SER A 216 4.21 4.78 -10.32
CA SER A 216 5.17 5.49 -11.18
C SER A 216 4.98 5.21 -12.68
N GLY A 217 4.10 4.27 -13.03
CA GLY A 217 3.77 3.91 -14.42
C GLY A 217 4.35 2.56 -14.88
N SER A 218 5.24 1.96 -14.09
CA SER A 218 5.73 0.59 -14.28
C SER A 218 4.66 -0.45 -13.91
N LEU A 219 4.68 -1.64 -14.53
CA LEU A 219 3.74 -2.70 -14.16
C LEU A 219 3.90 -3.11 -12.69
N GLY A 220 5.14 -3.18 -12.17
CA GLY A 220 5.41 -3.50 -10.77
C GLY A 220 4.76 -2.49 -9.81
N SER A 221 4.81 -1.18 -10.13
CA SER A 221 4.13 -0.16 -9.32
C SER A 221 2.61 -0.31 -9.32
N TYR A 222 2.01 -0.72 -10.44
CA TYR A 222 0.57 -1.00 -10.48
C TYR A 222 0.20 -2.27 -9.72
N CYS A 223 1.08 -3.29 -9.68
CA CYS A 223 0.84 -4.50 -8.88
C CYS A 223 0.88 -4.19 -7.38
N ILE A 224 1.78 -3.33 -6.92
CA ILE A 224 1.80 -2.87 -5.51
C ILE A 224 0.51 -2.12 -5.17
N TYR A 225 0.13 -1.15 -6.00
CA TYR A 225 -1.13 -0.41 -5.85
C TYR A 225 -2.33 -1.36 -5.80
N GLU A 226 -2.39 -2.33 -6.71
CA GLU A 226 -3.49 -3.29 -6.76
C GLU A 226 -3.54 -4.19 -5.52
N TYR A 227 -2.39 -4.66 -5.04
CA TYR A 227 -2.31 -5.44 -3.81
C TYR A 227 -2.92 -4.72 -2.60
N HIS A 228 -2.69 -3.41 -2.48
CA HIS A 228 -3.25 -2.61 -1.38
C HIS A 228 -4.73 -2.22 -1.58
N MET A 229 -5.22 -2.13 -2.81
CA MET A 229 -6.59 -1.67 -3.07
C MET A 229 -7.67 -2.51 -2.34
N PRO A 230 -7.64 -3.85 -2.29
CA PRO A 230 -8.58 -4.60 -1.48
C PRO A 230 -8.47 -4.29 0.02
N CYS A 231 -7.25 -4.07 0.54
CA CYS A 231 -7.03 -3.72 1.94
C CYS A 231 -7.64 -2.37 2.32
N SER A 232 -7.70 -1.41 1.39
CA SER A 232 -8.32 -0.08 1.60
C SER A 232 -9.73 -0.14 2.19
N MET A 233 -10.50 -1.19 1.86
CA MET A 233 -11.86 -1.41 2.35
C MET A 233 -11.89 -1.56 3.88
N GLY A 234 -10.86 -2.22 4.45
CA GLY A 234 -10.70 -2.40 5.90
C GLY A 234 -10.29 -1.13 6.64
N PHE A 235 -9.64 -0.18 5.97
CA PHE A 235 -9.22 1.08 6.58
C PHE A 235 -10.23 2.22 6.38
N ALA A 236 -11.16 2.06 5.45
CA ALA A 236 -12.21 3.03 5.14
C ALA A 236 -13.53 2.73 5.89
N THR A 237 -13.46 2.24 7.13
CA THR A 237 -14.64 1.99 7.97
C THR A 237 -15.10 3.25 8.72
N GLY A 238 -14.22 4.26 8.85
CA GLY A 238 -14.49 5.48 9.61
C GLY A 238 -14.51 5.26 11.12
N GLY A 239 -13.80 4.24 11.60
CA GLY A 239 -13.78 3.82 13.00
C GLY A 239 -13.14 2.45 13.16
N GLN A 240 -13.79 1.55 13.89
CA GLN A 240 -13.28 0.22 14.22
C GLN A 240 -12.86 -0.58 12.97
N THR A 241 -11.75 -1.27 13.08
CA THR A 241 -11.23 -2.18 12.05
C THR A 241 -10.52 -3.38 12.66
N PHE A 242 -10.25 -4.39 11.85
CA PHE A 242 -9.37 -5.51 12.15
C PHE A 242 -8.03 -5.43 11.40
N PHE A 243 -7.91 -4.47 10.49
CA PHE A 243 -6.70 -4.24 9.71
C PHE A 243 -5.79 -3.28 10.46
N LEU A 244 -4.49 -3.58 10.42
CA LEU A 244 -3.45 -2.73 10.97
C LEU A 244 -2.37 -2.60 9.91
N TRP A 245 -1.90 -1.36 9.68
CA TRP A 245 -0.79 -1.10 8.79
C TRP A 245 0.37 -0.50 9.58
N GLY A 246 1.54 -1.12 9.47
CA GLY A 246 2.72 -0.77 10.26
C GLY A 246 3.33 0.60 9.95
N GLY A 247 2.84 1.31 8.93
CA GLY A 247 3.38 2.61 8.52
C GLY A 247 2.70 3.82 9.13
N CYS A 248 1.63 3.62 9.90
CA CYS A 248 1.07 4.64 10.80
C CYS A 248 0.36 3.94 11.94
N MET A 249 0.91 4.03 13.16
CA MET A 249 0.33 3.42 14.36
C MET A 249 0.47 4.35 15.57
N MET A 250 -0.64 4.92 16.05
CA MET A 250 -0.68 5.66 17.31
C MET A 250 -1.20 4.76 18.44
N MET A 251 -0.49 4.75 19.56
CA MET A 251 -0.78 3.93 20.73
C MET A 251 -0.55 4.72 22.02
N HIS A 252 -1.08 4.22 23.14
CA HIS A 252 -0.73 4.76 24.45
C HIS A 252 0.73 4.44 24.79
N SER A 253 1.51 5.45 25.17
CA SER A 253 2.90 5.28 25.60
C SER A 253 3.01 4.32 26.79
N GLU A 254 1.98 4.28 27.64
CA GLU A 254 1.90 3.42 28.81
C GLU A 254 1.87 1.92 28.45
N ASP A 255 1.29 1.56 27.31
CA ASP A 255 1.23 0.16 26.88
C ASP A 255 2.61 -0.41 26.59
N PHE A 256 3.54 0.45 26.17
CA PHE A 256 4.94 0.08 26.01
C PHE A 256 5.69 0.12 27.33
N ARG A 257 5.53 1.17 28.15
CA ARG A 257 6.26 1.33 29.42
C ARG A 257 5.99 0.20 30.40
N LYS A 258 4.75 -0.30 30.43
CA LYS A 258 4.32 -1.39 31.33
C LYS A 258 4.25 -2.76 30.67
N ASP A 259 4.62 -2.86 29.39
CA ASP A 259 4.42 -4.07 28.58
C ASP A 259 2.97 -4.59 28.65
N ASN A 260 1.99 -3.67 28.60
CA ASN A 260 0.58 -4.04 28.69
C ASN A 260 0.23 -4.96 27.51
N CYS A 261 -0.54 -6.01 27.79
CA CYS A 261 -0.89 -7.04 26.79
C CYS A 261 0.33 -7.74 26.14
N GLY A 262 1.54 -7.58 26.70
CA GLY A 262 2.76 -8.14 26.13
C GLY A 262 3.20 -7.48 24.82
N VAL A 263 2.92 -6.18 24.64
CA VAL A 263 3.30 -5.44 23.42
C VAL A 263 4.81 -5.45 23.18
N VAL A 264 5.62 -5.11 24.19
CA VAL A 264 7.08 -5.07 24.09
C VAL A 264 7.63 -6.48 24.00
N SER A 265 7.18 -7.39 24.88
CA SER A 265 7.66 -8.77 24.88
C SER A 265 7.33 -9.49 23.57
N GLY A 266 6.10 -9.35 23.07
CA GLY A 266 5.67 -9.95 21.80
C GLY A 266 6.42 -9.42 20.58
N LEU A 267 6.72 -8.13 20.53
CA LEU A 267 7.52 -7.53 19.46
C LEU A 267 9.01 -7.96 19.55
N ARG A 268 9.57 -7.97 20.77
CA ARG A 268 10.98 -8.29 21.02
C ARG A 268 11.30 -9.77 20.83
N ASP A 269 10.37 -10.66 21.15
CA ASP A 269 10.52 -12.11 21.11
C ASP A 269 10.19 -12.70 19.72
N GLY A 270 11.09 -12.49 18.75
CA GLY A 270 11.01 -13.16 17.46
C GLY A 270 10.15 -12.45 16.40
N GLY A 271 9.58 -11.27 16.70
CA GLY A 271 8.67 -10.56 15.80
C GLY A 271 9.35 -10.11 14.51
N TYR A 272 8.72 -10.41 13.36
CA TYR A 272 9.14 -9.89 12.04
C TYR A 272 8.34 -8.66 11.60
N SER A 273 7.00 -8.76 11.61
CA SER A 273 6.09 -7.66 11.25
C SER A 273 5.40 -7.12 12.51
N ASP A 274 5.54 -5.81 12.70
CA ASP A 274 5.00 -5.06 13.82
C ASP A 274 3.48 -5.06 13.79
N ASP A 275 2.90 -4.74 12.63
CA ASP A 275 1.45 -4.70 12.42
C ASP A 275 0.75 -6.05 12.64
N MET A 276 1.20 -7.14 12.03
CA MET A 276 0.54 -8.44 12.24
C MET A 276 0.71 -8.94 13.67
N THR A 277 1.85 -8.63 14.31
CA THR A 277 2.06 -8.98 15.73
C THR A 277 1.12 -8.19 16.63
N LEU A 278 1.04 -6.88 16.44
CA LEU A 278 0.17 -5.99 17.22
C LEU A 278 -1.32 -6.26 16.96
N ALA A 279 -1.72 -6.55 15.72
CA ALA A 279 -3.09 -6.95 15.39
C ALA A 279 -3.47 -8.26 16.08
N ALA A 280 -2.56 -9.22 16.14
CA ALA A 280 -2.78 -10.47 16.87
C ALA A 280 -2.89 -10.27 18.38
N ILE A 281 -2.04 -9.41 18.96
CA ILE A 281 -2.12 -9.04 20.38
C ILE A 281 -3.47 -8.35 20.66
N ALA A 282 -3.86 -7.40 19.82
CA ALA A 282 -5.15 -6.72 19.96
C ALA A 282 -6.31 -7.71 19.88
N GLY A 283 -6.30 -8.63 18.92
CA GLY A 283 -7.32 -9.69 18.79
C GLY A 283 -7.38 -10.62 20.01
N ALA A 284 -6.22 -11.07 20.51
CA ALA A 284 -6.13 -11.95 21.69
C ALA A 284 -6.68 -11.28 22.96
N HIS A 285 -6.46 -9.98 23.11
CA HIS A 285 -6.91 -9.19 24.24
C HIS A 285 -8.24 -8.46 24.00
N LYS A 286 -8.91 -8.70 22.85
CA LYS A 286 -10.16 -8.04 22.43
C LYS A 286 -10.08 -6.51 22.49
N LYS A 287 -8.94 -5.96 22.12
CA LYS A 287 -8.66 -4.53 22.10
C LYS A 287 -9.11 -3.89 20.79
N LEU A 288 -9.48 -2.61 20.87
CA LEU A 288 -10.02 -1.85 19.74
C LEU A 288 -8.88 -1.32 18.84
N ILE A 289 -8.93 -1.68 17.56
CA ILE A 289 -8.16 -1.02 16.50
C ILE A 289 -9.10 -0.09 15.74
N SER A 290 -8.66 1.13 15.46
CA SER A 290 -9.46 2.15 14.76
C SER A 290 -8.68 2.81 13.62
N SER A 291 -9.37 3.17 12.54
CA SER A 291 -8.80 3.88 11.40
C SER A 291 -9.70 5.08 11.04
N PRO A 292 -9.30 6.30 11.41
CA PRO A 292 -10.05 7.51 11.06
C PRO A 292 -10.12 7.71 9.54
N ALA A 293 -11.25 8.24 9.04
CA ALA A 293 -11.45 8.41 7.60
C ALA A 293 -10.42 9.35 6.93
N VAL A 294 -9.82 10.27 7.70
CA VAL A 294 -8.77 11.19 7.25
C VAL A 294 -7.36 10.59 7.27
N ALA A 295 -7.17 9.41 7.87
CA ALA A 295 -5.88 8.73 7.97
C ALA A 295 -5.53 7.96 6.68
N VAL A 296 -5.47 8.68 5.56
CA VAL A 296 -5.00 8.19 4.27
C VAL A 296 -3.76 8.99 3.88
N PHE A 297 -2.68 8.33 3.47
CA PHE A 297 -1.39 8.99 3.27
C PHE A 297 -0.85 8.74 1.87
N PRO A 298 -0.52 9.79 1.09
CA PRO A 298 0.09 9.60 -0.23
C PRO A 298 1.41 8.85 -0.15
N HIS A 299 1.51 7.75 -0.90
CA HIS A 299 2.66 6.87 -0.94
C HIS A 299 3.22 6.79 -2.38
N PRO A 300 4.17 7.67 -2.75
CA PRO A 300 4.78 7.65 -4.08
C PRO A 300 5.65 6.41 -4.27
N LEU A 301 5.32 5.58 -5.26
CA LEU A 301 6.08 4.36 -5.55
C LEU A 301 7.29 4.66 -6.46
N ALA A 302 8.40 3.96 -6.24
CA ALA A 302 9.63 4.15 -7.01
C ALA A 302 9.43 4.01 -8.53
N SER A 303 10.18 4.83 -9.26
CA SER A 303 10.20 4.88 -10.72
C SER A 303 10.80 3.63 -11.38
N ASP A 304 11.68 2.90 -10.70
CA ASP A 304 12.48 1.79 -11.26
C ASP A 304 12.06 0.38 -10.77
N LEU A 305 10.78 0.20 -10.41
CA LEU A 305 10.23 -1.09 -9.98
C LEU A 305 10.19 -2.13 -11.12
N ASN A 306 11.25 -2.91 -11.23
CA ASN A 306 11.31 -4.09 -12.11
C ASN A 306 10.63 -5.32 -11.48
N PHE A 307 10.47 -6.38 -12.27
CA PHE A 307 9.84 -7.62 -11.80
C PHE A 307 10.54 -8.23 -10.58
N GLY A 308 11.87 -8.21 -10.50
CA GLY A 308 12.60 -8.77 -9.36
C GLY A 308 12.32 -8.04 -8.05
N ARG A 309 12.26 -6.70 -8.08
CA ARG A 309 11.89 -5.87 -6.92
C ARG A 309 10.44 -6.08 -6.51
N TYR A 310 9.52 -6.10 -7.48
CA TYR A 310 8.12 -6.40 -7.22
C TYR A 310 7.93 -7.83 -6.66
N TRP A 311 8.62 -8.83 -7.22
CA TRP A 311 8.60 -10.18 -6.69
C TRP A 311 9.10 -10.22 -5.25
N ASN A 312 10.21 -9.52 -4.94
CA ASN A 312 10.67 -9.41 -3.56
C ASN A 312 9.62 -8.75 -2.65
N TYR A 313 8.94 -7.70 -3.12
CA TYR A 313 7.82 -7.08 -2.41
C TYR A 313 6.68 -8.09 -2.12
N LEU A 314 6.17 -8.78 -3.14
CA LEU A 314 5.08 -9.76 -2.97
C LEU A 314 5.51 -10.91 -2.05
N ARG A 315 6.78 -11.30 -2.11
CA ARG A 315 7.40 -12.27 -1.19
C ARG A 315 7.37 -11.79 0.25
N LYS A 316 7.63 -10.51 0.50
CA LYS A 316 7.56 -9.93 1.84
C LYS A 316 6.14 -9.95 2.38
N GLN A 317 5.16 -9.56 1.56
CA GLN A 317 3.75 -9.58 1.94
C GLN A 317 3.27 -10.98 2.35
N THR A 318 3.69 -12.01 1.62
CA THR A 318 3.36 -13.40 1.98
C THR A 318 4.20 -13.97 3.11
N PHE A 319 5.46 -13.55 3.24
CA PHE A 319 6.37 -13.98 4.32
C PHE A 319 5.92 -13.47 5.68
N VAL A 320 5.31 -12.27 5.75
CA VAL A 320 4.70 -11.74 6.97
C VAL A 320 3.70 -12.73 7.58
N LEU A 321 2.91 -13.45 6.76
CA LEU A 321 1.97 -14.46 7.23
C LEU A 321 2.63 -15.72 7.80
N GLU A 322 3.94 -15.92 7.60
CA GLU A 322 4.69 -17.01 8.22
C GLU A 322 5.12 -16.67 9.66
N SER A 323 5.16 -15.39 10.02
CA SER A 323 5.52 -14.91 11.36
C SER A 323 4.31 -14.99 12.30
N TYR A 324 4.50 -15.48 13.53
CA TYR A 324 3.45 -15.51 14.54
C TYR A 324 4.01 -15.58 15.96
N VAL A 325 3.29 -14.97 16.91
CA VAL A 325 3.63 -14.99 18.34
C VAL A 325 2.87 -16.04 19.14
N THR A 326 1.67 -16.43 18.69
CA THR A 326 0.81 -17.40 19.38
C THR A 326 0.24 -18.42 18.41
N ARG A 327 -0.26 -19.54 18.94
CA ARG A 327 -0.94 -20.57 18.14
C ARG A 327 -2.20 -20.04 17.46
N VAL A 328 -2.93 -19.13 18.10
CA VAL A 328 -4.12 -18.49 17.52
C VAL A 328 -3.73 -17.63 16.33
N ASN A 329 -2.71 -16.77 16.48
CA ASN A 329 -2.15 -15.98 15.38
C ASN A 329 -1.71 -16.88 14.22
N GLN A 330 -1.01 -17.98 14.51
CA GLN A 330 -0.62 -18.95 13.50
C GLN A 330 -1.81 -19.50 12.72
N ILE A 331 -2.89 -19.90 13.39
CA ILE A 331 -4.10 -20.42 12.73
C ILE A 331 -4.74 -19.33 11.86
N MET A 332 -4.82 -18.10 12.37
CA MET A 332 -5.36 -16.96 11.62
C MET A 332 -4.55 -16.67 10.36
N ASN A 333 -3.22 -16.61 10.46
CA ASN A 333 -2.36 -16.37 9.30
C ASN A 333 -2.44 -17.52 8.28
N ARG A 334 -2.58 -18.77 8.73
CA ARG A 334 -2.81 -19.92 7.83
C ARG A 334 -4.17 -19.86 7.14
N ALA A 335 -5.20 -19.40 7.84
CA ALA A 335 -6.51 -19.17 7.25
C ALA A 335 -6.46 -18.04 6.20
N LEU A 336 -5.84 -16.90 6.54
CA LEU A 336 -5.63 -15.78 5.61
C LEU A 336 -4.85 -16.22 4.37
N PHE A 337 -3.76 -16.97 4.55
CA PHE A 337 -3.00 -17.58 3.47
C PHE A 337 -3.88 -18.40 2.53
N ALA A 338 -4.68 -19.33 3.08
CA ALA A 338 -5.49 -20.25 2.28
C ALA A 338 -6.64 -19.55 1.56
N VAL A 339 -7.33 -18.64 2.27
CA VAL A 339 -8.43 -17.84 1.71
C VAL A 339 -7.92 -16.92 0.60
N HIS A 340 -6.80 -16.24 0.81
CA HIS A 340 -6.23 -15.36 -0.21
C HIS A 340 -5.82 -16.17 -1.45
N CYS A 341 -5.15 -17.32 -1.28
CA CYS A 341 -4.82 -18.18 -2.42
C CYS A 341 -6.06 -18.64 -3.21
N TYR A 342 -7.12 -19.03 -2.50
CA TYR A 342 -8.38 -19.46 -3.10
C TYR A 342 -9.07 -18.32 -3.85
N LEU A 343 -9.18 -17.14 -3.25
CA LEU A 343 -9.81 -15.97 -3.87
C LEU A 343 -9.01 -15.47 -5.07
N SER A 344 -7.68 -15.46 -5.00
CA SER A 344 -6.84 -15.02 -6.11
C SER A 344 -7.00 -15.90 -7.36
N TRP A 345 -7.00 -17.23 -7.22
CA TRP A 345 -7.23 -18.10 -8.38
C TRP A 345 -8.70 -18.24 -8.76
N GLY A 346 -9.63 -18.08 -7.80
CA GLY A 346 -11.05 -17.89 -8.09
C GLY A 346 -11.31 -16.64 -8.94
N PHE A 347 -10.49 -15.61 -8.79
CA PHE A 347 -10.51 -14.41 -9.62
C PHE A 347 -9.84 -14.62 -10.98
N VAL A 348 -8.65 -15.24 -11.04
CA VAL A 348 -7.86 -15.39 -12.28
C VAL A 348 -8.42 -16.45 -13.24
N ALA A 349 -8.86 -17.61 -12.73
CA ALA A 349 -9.26 -18.74 -13.57
C ALA A 349 -10.36 -18.41 -14.59
N PRO A 350 -11.40 -17.61 -14.25
CA PRO A 350 -12.42 -17.19 -15.20
C PRO A 350 -11.88 -16.37 -16.39
N TYR A 351 -10.81 -15.59 -16.20
CA TYR A 351 -10.18 -14.88 -17.31
C TYR A 351 -9.42 -15.84 -18.25
N CYS A 352 -8.76 -16.86 -17.70
CA CYS A 352 -8.15 -17.92 -18.53
C CYS A 352 -9.22 -18.66 -19.36
N MET A 353 -10.36 -19.00 -18.74
CA MET A 353 -11.49 -19.63 -19.44
C MET A 353 -12.09 -18.70 -20.50
N ALA A 354 -12.23 -17.41 -20.18
CA ALA A 354 -12.77 -16.41 -21.10
C ALA A 354 -11.91 -16.26 -22.38
N VAL A 355 -10.58 -16.27 -22.25
CA VAL A 355 -9.66 -16.24 -23.40
C VAL A 355 -9.90 -17.45 -24.31
N ILE A 356 -10.09 -18.64 -23.75
CA ILE A 356 -10.38 -19.85 -24.53
C ILE A 356 -11.74 -19.72 -25.25
N HIS A 357 -12.78 -19.27 -24.57
CA HIS A 357 -14.10 -19.05 -25.18
C HIS A 357 -14.05 -18.03 -26.33
N VAL A 358 -13.35 -16.91 -26.15
CA VAL A 358 -13.18 -15.88 -27.19
C VAL A 358 -12.37 -16.42 -28.37
N ALA A 359 -11.26 -17.11 -28.10
CA ALA A 359 -10.46 -17.73 -29.15
C ALA A 359 -11.27 -18.77 -29.94
N ALA A 360 -12.14 -19.53 -29.27
CA ALA A 360 -13.02 -20.53 -29.89
C ALA A 360 -14.00 -19.84 -30.82
N ALA A 361 -14.70 -18.83 -30.35
CA ALA A 361 -15.65 -18.08 -31.16
C ALA A 361 -14.97 -17.42 -32.38
N LEU A 362 -13.77 -16.85 -32.22
CA LEU A 362 -13.02 -16.24 -33.32
C LEU A 362 -12.58 -17.28 -34.37
N ARG A 363 -12.07 -18.44 -33.95
CA ARG A 363 -11.67 -19.52 -34.86
C ARG A 363 -12.86 -20.15 -35.56
N PHE A 364 -13.98 -20.33 -34.86
CA PHE A 364 -15.23 -20.82 -35.45
C PHE A 364 -15.73 -19.88 -36.55
N LYS A 365 -15.74 -18.56 -36.29
CA LYS A 365 -16.11 -17.55 -37.29
C LYS A 365 -15.14 -17.50 -38.47
N ALA A 366 -13.83 -17.64 -38.23
CA ALA A 366 -12.81 -17.63 -39.27
C ALA A 366 -12.93 -18.81 -40.25
N ARG A 367 -13.54 -19.92 -39.84
CA ARG A 367 -13.82 -21.09 -40.69
C ARG A 367 -15.03 -20.93 -41.62
N GLY A 368 -15.79 -19.82 -41.51
CA GLY A 368 -16.95 -19.55 -42.37
C GLY A 368 -18.23 -20.27 -41.94
N ASN A 369 -18.24 -20.90 -40.76
CA ASN A 369 -19.43 -21.54 -40.19
C ASN A 369 -20.51 -20.49 -39.88
N SER A 370 -21.78 -20.85 -40.08
CA SER A 370 -22.90 -19.93 -39.87
C SER A 370 -23.17 -19.68 -38.38
N ILE A 371 -23.78 -18.53 -38.05
CA ILE A 371 -24.15 -18.15 -36.68
C ILE A 371 -25.15 -19.14 -36.06
N GLU A 372 -25.91 -19.89 -36.87
CA GLU A 372 -26.90 -20.89 -36.42
C GLU A 372 -26.24 -22.16 -35.86
N GLU A 373 -25.02 -22.52 -36.30
CA GLU A 373 -24.22 -23.62 -35.73
C GLU A 373 -23.50 -23.22 -34.41
N LEU A 374 -23.59 -21.94 -34.01
CA LEU A 374 -22.96 -21.38 -32.81
C LEU A 374 -23.70 -21.73 -31.49
N SER A 375 -24.71 -22.60 -31.53
CA SER A 375 -25.38 -23.13 -30.33
C SER A 375 -24.36 -23.71 -29.32
N TYR A 376 -23.28 -24.29 -29.84
CA TYR A 376 -22.15 -24.85 -29.08
C TYR A 376 -21.34 -23.80 -28.26
N SER A 377 -21.42 -22.50 -28.60
CA SER A 377 -20.61 -21.43 -28.00
C SER A 377 -21.43 -20.39 -27.22
N SER A 378 -22.76 -20.53 -27.13
CA SER A 378 -23.64 -19.51 -26.52
C SER A 378 -23.39 -19.33 -25.01
N ILE A 379 -23.18 -20.42 -24.27
CA ILE A 379 -23.02 -20.38 -22.80
C ILE A 379 -21.67 -19.74 -22.42
N GLY A 380 -20.57 -20.22 -23.00
CA GLY A 380 -19.24 -19.66 -22.74
C GLY A 380 -19.14 -18.17 -23.06
N LEU A 381 -19.69 -17.73 -24.21
CA LEU A 381 -19.70 -16.30 -24.57
C LEU A 381 -20.60 -15.46 -23.64
N LYS A 382 -21.72 -16.00 -23.14
CA LYS A 382 -22.52 -15.33 -22.10
C LYS A 382 -21.73 -15.15 -20.82
N MET A 383 -20.97 -16.16 -20.40
CA MET A 383 -20.09 -16.05 -19.22
C MET A 383 -18.98 -15.02 -19.43
N VAL A 384 -18.38 -14.96 -20.62
CA VAL A 384 -17.43 -13.89 -20.99
C VAL A 384 -18.08 -12.52 -20.86
N GLY A 385 -19.28 -12.34 -21.42
CA GLY A 385 -20.00 -11.07 -21.33
C GLY A 385 -20.30 -10.65 -19.88
N LEU A 386 -20.72 -11.60 -19.05
CA LEU A 386 -20.96 -11.36 -17.62
C LEU A 386 -19.67 -10.98 -16.89
N LEU A 387 -18.58 -11.71 -17.11
CA LEU A 387 -17.27 -11.43 -16.50
C LEU A 387 -16.77 -10.03 -16.88
N VAL A 388 -16.90 -9.67 -18.16
CA VAL A 388 -16.54 -8.34 -18.66
C VAL A 388 -17.36 -7.26 -17.96
N ALA A 389 -18.69 -7.43 -17.87
CA ALA A 389 -19.55 -6.47 -17.18
C ALA A 389 -19.17 -6.31 -15.69
N CYS A 390 -18.99 -7.43 -14.97
CA CYS A 390 -18.55 -7.41 -13.56
C CYS A 390 -17.17 -6.75 -13.40
N THR A 391 -16.24 -7.00 -14.32
CA THR A 391 -14.91 -6.38 -14.31
C THR A 391 -14.99 -4.87 -14.50
N PHE A 392 -15.83 -4.39 -15.42
CA PHE A 392 -16.05 -2.95 -15.61
C PHE A 392 -16.63 -2.28 -14.36
N VAL A 393 -17.60 -2.94 -13.71
CA VAL A 393 -18.17 -2.44 -12.44
C VAL A 393 -17.11 -2.37 -11.34
N ALA A 394 -16.27 -3.40 -11.22
CA ALA A 394 -15.16 -3.43 -10.26
C ALA A 394 -14.13 -2.32 -10.52
N LEU A 395 -13.64 -2.19 -11.76
CA LEU A 395 -12.68 -1.16 -12.14
C LEU A 395 -13.24 0.25 -11.98
N PHE A 396 -14.51 0.48 -12.32
CA PHE A 396 -15.16 1.77 -12.12
C PHE A 396 -15.27 2.12 -10.62
N SER A 397 -15.60 1.14 -9.78
CA SER A 397 -15.66 1.35 -8.32
C SER A 397 -14.27 1.64 -7.73
N MET A 398 -13.24 0.90 -8.15
CA MET A 398 -11.85 1.16 -7.77
C MET A 398 -11.39 2.57 -8.19
N TRP A 399 -11.67 2.96 -9.43
CA TRP A 399 -11.38 4.32 -9.92
C TRP A 399 -12.08 5.39 -9.10
N ASN A 400 -13.37 5.17 -8.79
CA ASN A 400 -14.14 6.10 -7.97
C ASN A 400 -13.55 6.25 -6.57
N LEU A 401 -13.20 5.14 -5.90
CA LEU A 401 -12.54 5.19 -4.60
C LEU A 401 -11.23 5.97 -4.68
N THR A 402 -10.32 5.58 -5.56
CA THR A 402 -9.00 6.23 -5.73
C THR A 402 -9.12 7.73 -5.98
N ARG A 403 -10.10 8.14 -6.81
CA ARG A 403 -10.41 9.55 -7.05
C ARG A 403 -10.85 10.28 -5.77
N ILE A 404 -11.70 9.66 -4.96
CA ILE A 404 -12.15 10.23 -3.68
C ILE A 404 -11.00 10.31 -2.69
N GLU A 405 -10.12 9.32 -2.64
CA GLU A 405 -8.93 9.32 -1.78
C GLU A 405 -7.94 10.41 -2.18
N VAL A 406 -7.68 10.57 -3.48
CA VAL A 406 -6.85 11.67 -4.01
C VAL A 406 -7.47 13.04 -3.70
N LEU A 407 -8.78 13.18 -3.87
CA LEU A 407 -9.48 14.42 -3.52
C LEU A 407 -9.37 14.74 -2.02
N LEU A 408 -9.53 13.73 -1.17
CA LEU A 408 -9.36 13.88 0.27
C LEU A 408 -7.94 14.33 0.61
N CYS A 409 -6.92 13.67 0.06
CA CYS A 409 -5.52 14.03 0.26
C CYS A 409 -5.23 15.49 -0.13
N ASN A 410 -5.78 15.95 -1.27
CA ASN A 410 -5.62 17.34 -1.73
C ASN A 410 -6.29 18.35 -0.79
N ILE A 411 -7.45 18.01 -0.22
CA ILE A 411 -8.14 18.86 0.77
C ILE A 411 -7.36 18.89 2.08
N LEU A 412 -6.80 17.76 2.51
CA LEU A 412 -6.02 17.64 3.75
C LEU A 412 -4.63 18.29 3.66
N SER A 413 -4.14 18.61 2.45
CA SER A 413 -2.83 19.25 2.24
C SER A 413 -2.90 20.36 1.18
N PRO A 414 -3.56 21.48 1.50
CA PRO A 414 -3.80 22.55 0.53
C PRO A 414 -2.52 23.22 -0.01
N GLU A 415 -1.42 23.18 0.76
CA GLU A 415 -0.13 23.75 0.36
C GLU A 415 0.72 22.80 -0.50
N ALA A 416 0.35 21.51 -0.55
CA ALA A 416 1.07 20.52 -1.33
C ALA A 416 0.68 20.59 -2.82
N PRO A 417 1.56 20.20 -3.75
CA PRO A 417 1.19 20.02 -5.15
C PRO A 417 0.01 19.05 -5.27
N PRO A 418 -1.05 19.40 -6.02
CA PRO A 418 -2.25 18.58 -6.08
C PRO A 418 -1.95 17.24 -6.75
N LEU A 419 -2.37 16.18 -6.09
CA LEU A 419 -2.37 14.81 -6.60
C LEU A 419 -3.43 14.67 -7.70
N SER A 420 -3.13 13.82 -8.69
CA SER A 420 -4.00 13.61 -9.85
C SER A 420 -3.94 12.16 -10.34
N LEU A 421 -5.09 11.66 -10.82
CA LEU A 421 -5.19 10.36 -11.47
C LEU A 421 -4.81 10.39 -12.96
N ALA A 422 -4.47 11.56 -13.51
CA ALA A 422 -4.17 11.70 -14.94
C ALA A 422 -2.98 10.83 -15.41
N SER A 423 -2.07 10.47 -14.51
CA SER A 423 -0.94 9.58 -14.78
C SER A 423 -1.30 8.09 -14.77
N TYR A 424 -2.50 7.72 -14.28
CA TYR A 424 -2.89 6.32 -14.11
C TYR A 424 -3.29 5.70 -15.45
N ASN A 425 -2.77 4.50 -15.71
CA ASN A 425 -3.14 3.68 -16.85
C ASN A 425 -4.03 2.52 -16.39
N TRP A 426 -5.33 2.67 -16.56
CA TRP A 426 -6.33 1.69 -16.11
C TRP A 426 -6.26 0.34 -16.83
N CYS A 427 -5.71 0.30 -18.04
CA CYS A 427 -5.40 -0.98 -18.70
C CYS A 427 -4.27 -1.72 -17.95
N LYS A 428 -3.22 -1.01 -17.54
CA LYS A 428 -2.17 -1.60 -16.70
C LYS A 428 -2.66 -1.98 -15.31
N VAL A 429 -3.59 -1.23 -14.73
CA VAL A 429 -4.25 -1.60 -13.46
C VAL A 429 -4.95 -2.96 -13.62
N PHE A 430 -5.75 -3.14 -14.66
CA PHE A 430 -6.40 -4.43 -14.92
C PHE A 430 -5.40 -5.57 -15.13
N ILE A 431 -4.34 -5.35 -15.91
CA ILE A 431 -3.27 -6.35 -16.09
C ILE A 431 -2.59 -6.67 -14.76
N ALA A 432 -2.33 -5.67 -13.93
CA ALA A 432 -1.75 -5.83 -12.61
C ALA A 432 -2.63 -6.69 -11.70
N MET A 433 -3.97 -6.48 -11.70
CA MET A 433 -4.91 -7.34 -10.96
C MET A 433 -4.75 -8.82 -11.31
N LEU A 434 -4.62 -9.14 -12.60
CA LEU A 434 -4.44 -10.52 -13.03
C LEU A 434 -3.06 -11.07 -12.65
N VAL A 435 -2.01 -10.25 -12.80
CA VAL A 435 -0.62 -10.65 -12.52
C VAL A 435 -0.42 -10.90 -11.03
N ASP A 436 -0.88 -9.99 -10.17
CA ASP A 436 -0.68 -10.08 -8.71
C ASP A 436 -1.41 -11.29 -8.14
N ASN A 437 -2.69 -11.45 -8.48
CA ASN A 437 -3.48 -12.60 -8.05
C ASN A 437 -2.97 -13.94 -8.64
N CYS A 438 -2.43 -13.95 -9.86
CA CYS A 438 -1.83 -15.15 -10.42
C CYS A 438 -0.57 -15.57 -9.64
N LEU A 439 0.27 -14.59 -9.30
CA LEU A 439 1.55 -14.80 -8.63
C LEU A 439 1.43 -15.02 -7.12
N TYR A 440 0.35 -14.55 -6.49
CA TYR A 440 0.19 -14.61 -5.04
C TYR A 440 0.37 -16.03 -4.47
N PRO A 441 -0.31 -17.10 -4.95
CA PRO A 441 -0.11 -18.42 -4.38
C PRO A 441 1.30 -18.98 -4.60
N VAL A 442 1.91 -18.67 -5.75
CA VAL A 442 3.29 -19.08 -6.02
C VAL A 442 4.25 -18.44 -5.02
N SER A 443 4.05 -17.14 -4.75
CA SER A 443 4.79 -16.40 -3.74
C SER A 443 4.56 -16.97 -2.34
N ALA A 444 3.30 -17.25 -2.00
CA ALA A 444 2.89 -17.75 -0.69
C ALA A 444 3.46 -19.16 -0.42
N ILE A 445 3.31 -20.09 -1.36
CA ILE A 445 3.90 -21.44 -1.28
C ILE A 445 5.42 -21.35 -1.10
N ARG A 446 6.08 -20.49 -1.88
CA ARG A 446 7.53 -20.29 -1.73
C ARG A 446 7.88 -19.75 -0.33
N SER A 447 7.01 -18.96 0.32
CA SER A 447 7.30 -18.30 1.62
C SER A 447 7.24 -19.34 2.71
N HIS A 448 6.22 -20.17 2.62
CA HIS A 448 6.04 -21.33 3.46
C HIS A 448 7.25 -22.27 3.43
N PHE A 449 7.80 -22.57 2.25
CA PHE A 449 8.94 -23.50 2.15
C PHE A 449 10.30 -22.87 2.43
N SER A 450 10.53 -21.61 2.05
CA SER A 450 11.86 -21.01 2.22
C SER A 450 12.13 -20.54 3.64
N GLN A 451 11.09 -20.13 4.38
CA GLN A 451 11.20 -19.56 5.73
C GLN A 451 12.32 -18.50 5.86
N SER A 452 12.57 -17.78 4.76
CA SER A 452 13.55 -16.69 4.71
C SER A 452 13.14 -15.59 3.74
N ILE A 453 13.57 -14.36 4.04
CA ILE A 453 13.37 -13.18 3.19
C ILE A 453 14.55 -12.22 3.30
N ASN A 454 14.91 -11.58 2.19
CA ASN A 454 15.84 -10.45 2.18
C ASN A 454 15.04 -9.15 2.15
N TRP A 455 15.27 -8.30 3.15
CA TRP A 455 14.72 -6.95 3.23
C TRP A 455 15.86 -5.94 3.40
N SER A 456 16.06 -5.09 2.40
CA SER A 456 17.03 -4.00 2.41
C SER A 456 18.45 -4.44 2.84
N GLY A 457 18.89 -5.61 2.39
CA GLY A 457 20.21 -6.17 2.69
C GLY A 457 20.30 -7.00 3.98
N ILE A 458 19.19 -7.16 4.70
CA ILE A 458 19.09 -8.01 5.90
C ILE A 458 18.26 -9.24 5.55
N ILE A 459 18.84 -10.42 5.74
CA ILE A 459 18.17 -11.71 5.55
C ILE A 459 17.66 -12.19 6.90
N TYR A 460 16.35 -12.35 7.00
CA TYR A 460 15.68 -12.91 8.17
C TYR A 460 15.32 -14.36 7.89
N TYR A 461 15.58 -15.24 8.85
CA TYR A 461 15.17 -16.64 8.82
C TYR A 461 14.20 -16.90 9.96
N LEU A 462 13.07 -17.50 9.64
CA LEU A 462 12.08 -17.91 10.62
C LEU A 462 12.32 -19.35 11.06
N LYS A 463 12.07 -19.61 12.34
CA LYS A 463 11.88 -20.94 12.91
C LYS A 463 10.71 -20.84 13.88
N ASP A 464 9.74 -21.73 13.75
CA ASP A 464 8.53 -21.73 14.59
C ASP A 464 7.82 -20.36 14.62
N GLY A 465 7.77 -19.68 13.48
CA GLY A 465 7.10 -18.37 13.32
C GLY A 465 7.86 -17.18 13.87
N LYS A 466 9.07 -17.38 14.40
CA LYS A 466 9.90 -16.36 15.00
C LYS A 466 11.22 -16.20 14.27
N ILE A 467 11.77 -14.99 14.26
CA ILE A 467 13.13 -14.76 13.78
C ILE A 467 14.10 -15.57 14.65
N ASN A 468 14.83 -16.46 14.00
CA ASN A 468 15.82 -17.34 14.63
C ASN A 468 17.24 -17.05 14.17
N LYS A 469 17.40 -16.48 12.97
CA LYS A 469 18.70 -16.06 12.44
C LYS A 469 18.55 -14.78 11.63
N ILE A 470 19.52 -13.89 11.78
CA ILE A 470 19.63 -12.65 11.02
C ILE A 470 21.01 -12.62 10.36
N GLU A 471 21.06 -12.52 9.04
CA GLU A 471 22.29 -12.33 8.28
C GLU A 471 22.27 -10.96 7.61
N ARG A 472 23.37 -10.22 7.68
CA ARG A 472 23.48 -8.90 7.04
C ARG A 472 24.46 -9.02 5.90
N LEU A 473 24.00 -8.73 4.69
CA LEU A 473 24.85 -8.81 3.50
C LEU A 473 25.92 -7.71 3.55
N PRO A 474 27.18 -8.02 3.20
CA PRO A 474 28.23 -7.00 3.13
C PRO A 474 27.83 -5.90 2.15
N LYS A 475 28.05 -4.64 2.51
CA LYS A 475 27.94 -3.51 1.57
C LYS A 475 28.98 -3.73 0.47
N ARG A 476 28.56 -4.10 -0.75
CA ARG A 476 29.48 -4.13 -1.91
C ARG A 476 29.90 -2.70 -2.22
N GLN A 477 31.20 -2.40 -2.08
CA GLN A 477 31.77 -1.07 -2.34
C GLN A 477 31.64 -0.65 -3.82
N ASP A 478 31.44 -1.60 -4.73
CA ASP A 478 31.41 -1.36 -6.18
C ASP A 478 30.02 -1.04 -6.75
N VAL A 479 28.99 -0.98 -5.89
CA VAL A 479 27.61 -0.69 -6.30
C VAL A 479 27.11 0.47 -5.44
N ALA A 480 26.76 1.58 -6.10
CA ALA A 480 26.10 2.76 -5.51
C ALA A 480 25.01 2.36 -4.49
N PRO A 481 24.75 3.17 -3.44
CA PRO A 481 24.17 2.72 -2.17
C PRO A 481 22.99 1.79 -2.37
N VAL A 482 23.07 0.60 -1.76
CA VAL A 482 22.05 -0.45 -1.85
C VAL A 482 20.73 0.15 -1.37
N PHE A 483 19.86 0.35 -2.36
CA PHE A 483 18.56 0.99 -2.33
C PHE A 483 17.63 0.38 -1.28
N THR A 484 16.70 1.18 -0.76
CA THR A 484 15.52 0.61 -0.09
C THR A 484 14.71 -0.14 -1.15
N ASP A 485 14.16 -1.31 -0.82
CA ASP A 485 13.50 -2.18 -1.82
C ASP A 485 12.31 -1.50 -2.52
N LEU A 486 11.78 -0.41 -1.97
CA LEU A 486 10.74 0.47 -2.54
C LEU A 486 11.21 1.88 -2.90
N GLY A 487 12.45 2.28 -2.59
CA GLY A 487 13.02 3.58 -2.92
C GLY A 487 13.70 3.61 -4.28
N GLY A 488 13.55 4.71 -5.01
CA GLY A 488 14.08 4.86 -6.37
C GLY A 488 15.61 5.01 -6.45
N LYS A 489 16.14 4.87 -7.68
CA LYS A 489 17.57 4.69 -7.97
C LYS A 489 18.45 5.94 -8.08
N HIS A 490 17.92 7.15 -7.94
CA HIS A 490 18.69 8.34 -8.34
C HIS A 490 18.67 9.46 -7.32
N LEU A 491 19.82 9.63 -6.66
CA LEU A 491 20.19 10.82 -5.90
C LEU A 491 21.64 11.14 -6.22
N TYR A 492 21.89 11.75 -7.38
CA TYR A 492 22.95 12.75 -7.64
C TYR A 492 22.71 13.34 -9.02
N GLY A 493 22.62 14.66 -9.09
CA GLY A 493 22.20 15.38 -10.28
C GLY A 493 23.09 15.19 -11.51
N ARG A 494 22.46 14.86 -12.63
CA ARG A 494 22.69 15.58 -13.89
C ARG A 494 21.32 15.94 -14.44
N LYS A 495 21.09 17.22 -14.74
CA LYS A 495 20.09 17.63 -15.73
C LYS A 495 20.44 16.89 -17.03
N GLY A 496 19.85 15.72 -17.23
CA GLY A 496 19.98 14.90 -18.42
C GLY A 496 18.79 15.15 -19.33
N MET A 497 19.09 15.50 -20.58
CA MET A 497 18.18 15.88 -21.66
C MET A 497 16.89 15.07 -21.77
N PRO A 498 15.83 15.64 -22.41
CA PRO A 498 14.61 14.90 -22.72
C PRO A 498 14.96 13.58 -23.41
N THR A 499 14.38 12.49 -22.93
CA THR A 499 14.40 11.19 -23.60
C THR A 499 14.05 11.41 -25.07
N ARG A 500 15.00 11.08 -25.97
CA ARG A 500 14.78 11.08 -27.42
C ARG A 500 13.44 10.41 -27.70
N GLY A 501 12.53 11.19 -28.27
CA GLY A 501 11.22 10.72 -28.68
C GLY A 501 11.37 9.51 -29.60
N SER A 502 10.41 8.59 -29.48
CA SER A 502 10.28 7.48 -30.40
C SER A 502 10.34 7.99 -31.84
N PHE A 503 11.01 7.25 -32.72
CA PHE A 503 11.16 7.56 -34.15
C PHE A 503 9.82 7.86 -34.85
N LEU A 504 8.70 7.42 -34.26
CA LEU A 504 7.33 7.63 -34.76
C LEU A 504 6.76 9.03 -34.47
N THR A 505 7.28 9.78 -33.49
CA THR A 505 6.82 11.15 -33.17
C THR A 505 7.50 12.24 -34.02
N SER A 506 8.60 11.91 -34.71
CA SER A 506 9.28 12.81 -35.66
C SER A 506 8.58 12.88 -37.01
N LEU A 507 7.91 11.81 -37.45
CA LEU A 507 7.23 11.76 -38.74
C LEU A 507 5.90 12.54 -38.75
N SER A 508 5.19 12.62 -37.63
CA SER A 508 3.91 13.36 -37.56
C SER A 508 4.10 14.89 -37.59
N LYS A 509 5.26 15.39 -37.14
CA LYS A 509 5.58 16.84 -37.15
C LYS A 509 6.04 17.35 -38.51
N CYS A 510 6.67 16.52 -39.35
CA CYS A 510 7.05 16.92 -40.72
C CYS A 510 5.85 17.06 -41.67
N LEU A 511 4.75 16.32 -41.44
CA LEU A 511 3.56 16.41 -42.30
C LEU A 511 2.64 17.60 -41.94
N PHE A 512 2.70 18.12 -40.71
CA PHE A 512 1.85 19.24 -40.27
C PHE A 512 2.42 20.63 -40.58
N GLN A 513 3.73 20.75 -40.85
CA GLN A 513 4.36 22.03 -41.21
C GLN A 513 4.33 22.35 -42.72
N TRP A 514 3.73 21.48 -43.55
CA TRP A 514 3.65 21.69 -45.00
C TRP A 514 2.38 22.39 -45.47
N ARG A 515 1.47 22.74 -44.54
CA ARG A 515 0.22 23.44 -44.85
C ARG A 515 0.01 24.65 -43.96
N GLN A 516 0.79 25.71 -44.13
CA GLN A 516 0.29 27.09 -43.97
C GLN A 516 1.11 28.06 -44.85
N PRO A 517 0.44 29.02 -45.52
CA PRO A 517 1.10 29.95 -46.44
C PRO A 517 1.84 31.05 -45.68
N LYS A 518 3.03 31.42 -46.17
CA LYS A 518 3.81 32.57 -45.70
C LYS A 518 3.00 33.86 -45.93
N ARG A 519 2.79 34.66 -44.88
CA ARG A 519 2.51 36.10 -45.01
C ARG A 519 3.78 36.87 -44.71
N SER A 520 4.12 37.74 -45.65
CA SER A 520 5.18 38.74 -45.63
C SER A 520 4.74 40.00 -44.90
N GLU A 521 5.76 40.73 -44.44
CA GLU A 521 5.78 42.03 -43.74
C GLU A 521 5.66 41.99 -42.22
#